data_AF-A0A2V7Z2Z0-F1
#
_entry.id   AF-A0A2V7Z2Z0-F1
#
_cell.length_a   1.000
_cell.length_b   1.000
_cell.length_c   1.000
_cell.angle_alpha   90.00
_cell.angle_beta   90.00
_cell.angle_gamma   90.00
#
_symmetry.space_group_name_H-M   'P 1'
#
loop_
_entity.id
_entity.type
_entity.pdbx_description
1 polymer ?
#
loop_
_entity_poly.entity_id
_entity_poly.type
_entity_poly.pdbx_seq_one_letter_code
_entity_poly.pdbx_strand_id
1 'polypeptide(L)'
;MASPASVGRHPIHPILVAFPIGLWIFSLVCDLVFVFGWGGPVWKDVAFYTMAGGTVGALLAAVPGLIDLLSLSDPRVKRLGVWHMSINLAAVAVFVVDLWIRRGAREAGAPVLLSVLGVILIFISGWLGGEMVYVHGVAVEPQPPSRG
;
A
#
# COMPACT_ATOMS: atom_id res chain seq x y z
N MET A 1 -11.55 8.47 16.71
CA MET A 1 -11.98 7.17 17.31
C MET A 1 -10.79 6.25 17.33
N ALA A 2 -10.59 5.47 18.41
CA ALA A 2 -9.52 4.49 18.47
C ALA A 2 -9.76 3.33 17.49
N SER A 3 -8.70 2.82 16.86
CA SER A 3 -8.79 1.66 15.96
C SER A 3 -9.07 0.38 16.78
N PRO A 4 -10.12 -0.38 16.47
CA PRO A 4 -10.36 -1.68 17.12
C PRO A 4 -9.27 -2.71 16.79
N ALA A 5 -8.62 -2.62 15.63
CA ALA A 5 -7.50 -3.47 15.25
C ALA A 5 -6.18 -2.89 15.77
N SER A 6 -6.02 -2.84 17.11
CA SER A 6 -4.83 -2.28 17.78
C SER A 6 -4.21 -3.24 18.80
N VAL A 7 -2.89 -3.16 18.97
CA VAL A 7 -2.14 -3.81 20.06
C VAL A 7 -1.51 -2.72 20.93
N GLY A 8 -1.85 -2.67 22.22
CA GLY A 8 -1.29 -1.66 23.12
C GLY A 8 -1.60 -0.20 22.71
N ARG A 9 -2.78 0.04 22.10
CA ARG A 9 -3.18 1.34 21.47
C ARG A 9 -2.38 1.73 20.23
N HIS A 10 -1.61 0.81 19.65
CA HIS A 10 -0.95 0.99 18.37
C HIS A 10 -1.79 0.35 17.25
N PRO A 11 -2.32 1.14 16.29
CA PRO A 11 -3.13 0.62 15.20
C PRO A 11 -2.29 -0.25 14.27
N ILE A 12 -2.76 -1.47 13.97
CA ILE A 12 -1.99 -2.46 13.21
C ILE A 12 -1.89 -2.08 11.73
N HIS A 13 -2.95 -1.51 11.15
CA HIS A 13 -2.98 -1.15 9.73
C HIS A 13 -1.85 -0.16 9.34
N PRO A 14 -1.66 1.00 10.02
CA PRO A 14 -0.54 1.91 9.76
C PRO A 14 0.86 1.28 9.91
N ILE A 15 1.02 0.29 10.77
CA ILE A 15 2.29 -0.44 10.92
C ILE A 15 2.55 -1.30 9.68
N LEU A 16 1.52 -2.01 9.20
CA LEU A 16 1.67 -2.95 8.09
C LEU A 16 1.77 -2.27 6.72
N VAL A 17 1.13 -1.11 6.50
CA VAL A 17 1.17 -0.44 5.19
C VAL A 17 2.56 0.05 4.76
N ALA A 18 3.51 0.17 5.69
CA ALA A 18 4.90 0.50 5.35
C ALA A 18 5.53 -0.55 4.40
N PHE A 19 5.20 -1.83 4.59
CA PHE A 19 5.73 -2.94 3.77
C PHE A 19 5.29 -2.86 2.30
N PRO A 20 3.98 -2.86 1.96
CA PRO A 20 3.55 -2.80 0.57
C PRO A 20 4.04 -1.52 -0.13
N ILE A 21 3.96 -0.37 0.54
CA ILE A 21 4.40 0.91 -0.06
C ILE A 21 5.89 0.85 -0.40
N GLY A 22 6.74 0.48 0.56
CA GLY A 22 8.19 0.42 0.34
C GLY A 22 8.57 -0.61 -0.72
N LEU A 23 7.98 -1.81 -0.66
CA LEU A 23 8.33 -2.90 -1.56
C LEU A 23 7.85 -2.68 -3.00
N TRP A 24 6.66 -2.12 -3.21
CA TRP A 24 6.18 -1.80 -4.56
C TRP A 24 6.95 -0.64 -5.21
N ILE A 25 7.25 0.42 -4.44
CA ILE A 25 8.09 1.52 -4.95
C ILE A 25 9.48 0.99 -5.28
N PHE A 26 10.08 0.18 -4.41
CA PHE A 26 11.40 -0.40 -4.66
C PHE A 26 11.40 -1.35 -5.85
N SER A 27 10.33 -2.14 -6.05
CA SER A 27 10.16 -2.95 -7.26
C SER A 27 10.21 -2.10 -8.53
N LEU A 28 9.52 -0.95 -8.56
CA LEU A 28 9.57 -0.04 -9.70
C LEU A 28 10.98 0.52 -9.90
N VAL A 29 11.70 0.87 -8.83
CA VAL A 29 13.10 1.29 -8.93
C VAL A 29 13.96 0.20 -9.56
N CYS A 30 13.79 -1.07 -9.14
CA CYS A 30 14.50 -2.20 -9.71
C CYS A 30 14.21 -2.38 -11.20
N ASP A 31 12.95 -2.20 -11.62
CA ASP A 31 12.56 -2.20 -13.03
C ASP A 31 13.31 -1.12 -13.83
N LEU A 32 13.38 0.10 -13.30
CA LEU A 32 14.07 1.21 -13.96
C LEU A 32 15.59 0.97 -14.04
N VAL A 33 16.21 0.47 -12.98
CA VAL A 33 17.64 0.10 -12.97
C VAL A 33 17.95 -0.91 -14.08
N PHE A 34 17.08 -1.91 -14.25
CA PHE A 34 17.24 -2.90 -15.33
C PHE A 34 17.03 -2.27 -16.71
N VAL A 35 15.95 -1.51 -16.92
CA VAL A 35 15.60 -0.91 -18.22
C VAL A 35 16.65 0.11 -18.70
N PHE A 36 17.24 0.90 -17.79
CA PHE A 36 18.28 1.86 -18.14
C PHE A 36 19.68 1.23 -18.28
N GLY A 37 19.82 -0.09 -18.08
CA GLY A 37 21.10 -0.78 -18.21
C GLY A 37 22.10 -0.45 -17.11
N TRP A 38 21.64 0.06 -15.96
CA TRP A 38 22.49 0.37 -14.80
C TRP A 38 22.88 -0.87 -14.00
N GLY A 39 22.31 -2.04 -14.31
CA GLY A 39 22.61 -3.30 -13.65
C GLY A 39 22.30 -4.53 -14.50
N GLY A 40 22.62 -5.71 -13.96
CA GLY A 40 22.42 -6.99 -14.63
C GLY A 40 21.02 -7.61 -14.45
N PRO A 41 20.81 -8.84 -14.98
CA PRO A 41 19.50 -9.52 -14.94
C PRO A 41 18.92 -9.75 -13.54
N VAL A 42 19.76 -9.78 -12.50
CA VAL A 42 19.34 -9.92 -11.10
C VAL A 42 18.28 -8.90 -10.67
N TRP A 43 18.31 -7.68 -11.24
CA TRP A 43 17.33 -6.64 -10.92
C TRP A 43 15.91 -7.00 -11.33
N LYS A 44 15.72 -7.88 -12.34
CA LYS A 44 14.39 -8.41 -12.70
C LYS A 44 13.84 -9.31 -11.60
N ASP A 45 14.68 -10.16 -11.01
CA ASP A 45 14.28 -11.05 -9.91
C ASP A 45 13.99 -10.26 -8.64
N VAL A 46 14.84 -9.27 -8.31
CA VAL A 46 14.61 -8.39 -7.16
C VAL A 46 13.29 -7.63 -7.33
N ALA A 47 13.02 -7.07 -8.51
CA ALA A 47 11.74 -6.43 -8.81
C ALA A 47 10.56 -7.40 -8.59
N PHE A 48 10.65 -8.62 -9.15
CA PHE A 48 9.60 -9.62 -9.01
C PHE A 48 9.32 -10.01 -7.54
N TYR A 49 10.36 -10.34 -6.76
CA TYR A 49 10.17 -10.79 -5.37
C TYR A 49 9.74 -9.66 -4.44
N THR A 50 10.22 -8.44 -4.66
CA THR A 50 9.78 -7.28 -3.89
C THR A 50 8.34 -6.91 -4.22
N MET A 51 7.94 -6.95 -5.50
CA MET A 51 6.54 -6.79 -5.89
C MET A 51 5.64 -7.85 -5.24
N ALA A 52 6.04 -9.12 -5.27
CA ALA A 52 5.29 -10.21 -4.64
C ALA A 52 5.18 -10.03 -3.13
N GLY A 53 6.28 -9.68 -2.46
CA GLY A 53 6.30 -9.38 -1.03
C GLY A 53 5.40 -8.19 -0.68
N GLY A 54 5.43 -7.14 -1.51
CA GLY A 54 4.56 -5.98 -1.37
C GLY A 54 3.08 -6.35 -1.48
N THR A 55 2.73 -7.19 -2.45
CA THR A 55 1.36 -7.69 -2.63
C THR A 55 0.89 -8.51 -1.43
N VAL A 56 1.73 -9.40 -0.89
CA VAL A 56 1.40 -10.13 0.35
C VAL A 56 1.22 -9.17 1.52
N GLY A 57 2.14 -8.20 1.69
CA GLY A 57 2.04 -7.17 2.72
C GLY A 57 0.76 -6.34 2.63
N ALA A 58 0.32 -5.99 1.42
CA ALA A 58 -0.92 -5.26 1.18
C ALA A 58 -2.16 -6.07 1.61
N LEU A 59 -2.19 -7.36 1.27
CA LEU A 59 -3.28 -8.25 1.68
C LEU A 59 -3.34 -8.41 3.20
N LEU A 60 -2.17 -8.54 3.86
CA LEU A 60 -2.10 -8.58 5.32
C LEU A 60 -2.56 -7.26 5.95
N ALA A 61 -2.19 -6.11 5.38
CA ALA A 61 -2.62 -4.79 5.86
C ALA A 61 -4.12 -4.52 5.60
N ALA A 62 -4.70 -5.12 4.56
CA ALA A 62 -6.10 -4.95 4.22
C ALA A 62 -7.05 -5.51 5.30
N VAL A 63 -6.64 -6.57 6.02
CA VAL A 63 -7.45 -7.19 7.08
C VAL A 63 -7.75 -6.21 8.23
N PRO A 64 -6.75 -5.65 8.95
CA PRO A 64 -7.02 -4.66 9.99
C PRO A 64 -7.65 -3.38 9.43
N GLY A 65 -7.28 -2.97 8.20
CA GLY A 65 -7.88 -1.80 7.55
C GLY A 65 -9.38 -1.96 7.29
N LEU A 66 -9.83 -3.17 6.93
CA LEU A 66 -11.25 -3.46 6.77
C LEU A 66 -11.99 -3.43 8.11
N ILE A 67 -11.39 -3.99 9.16
CA ILE A 67 -11.95 -3.96 10.52
C ILE A 67 -12.12 -2.50 10.97
N ASP A 68 -11.11 -1.65 10.75
CA ASP A 68 -11.16 -0.22 11.06
C ASP A 68 -12.24 0.50 10.24
N LEU A 69 -12.34 0.24 8.94
CA LEU A 69 -13.37 0.81 8.06
C LEU A 69 -14.79 0.49 8.53
N LEU A 70 -15.03 -0.75 8.96
CA LEU A 70 -16.34 -1.18 9.45
C LEU A 70 -16.72 -0.51 10.78
N SER A 71 -15.74 -0.09 11.57
CA SER A 71 -15.94 0.62 12.84
C SER A 71 -16.26 2.11 12.68
N LEU A 72 -16.08 2.68 11.49
CA LEU A 72 -16.36 4.10 11.23
C LEU A 72 -17.87 4.39 11.28
N SER A 73 -18.23 5.37 12.10
CA SER A 73 -19.61 5.85 12.29
C SER A 73 -19.93 7.12 11.51
N ASP A 74 -18.94 7.98 11.23
CA ASP A 74 -19.13 9.18 10.42
C ASP A 74 -19.29 8.79 8.92
N PRO A 75 -20.45 9.08 8.28
CA PRO A 75 -20.68 8.72 6.89
C PRO A 75 -19.70 9.35 5.89
N ARG A 76 -19.20 10.57 6.16
CA ARG A 76 -18.25 11.26 5.28
C ARG A 76 -16.89 10.57 5.30
N VAL A 77 -16.39 10.29 6.51
CA VAL A 77 -15.13 9.57 6.72
C VAL A 77 -15.23 8.13 6.19
N LYS A 78 -16.37 7.47 6.41
CA LYS A 78 -16.63 6.12 5.88
C LYS A 78 -16.59 6.08 4.35
N ARG A 79 -17.16 7.09 3.67
CA ARG A 79 -17.09 7.21 2.20
C ARG A 79 -15.65 7.38 1.72
N LEU A 80 -14.85 8.20 2.40
CA LEU A 80 -13.43 8.36 2.11
C LEU A 80 -12.68 7.03 2.29
N GLY A 81 -12.96 6.30 3.38
CA GLY A 81 -12.40 4.98 3.65
C GLY A 81 -12.78 3.92 2.61
N VAL A 82 -14.00 3.93 2.09
CA VAL A 82 -14.42 3.05 0.98
C VAL A 82 -13.65 3.38 -0.31
N TRP A 83 -13.47 4.67 -0.64
CA TRP A 83 -12.66 5.07 -1.79
C TRP A 83 -11.20 4.64 -1.64
N HIS A 84 -10.61 4.89 -0.47
CA HIS A 84 -9.26 4.46 -0.13
C HIS A 84 -9.10 2.94 -0.29
N MET A 85 -9.99 2.14 0.32
CA MET A 85 -9.97 0.68 0.16
C MET A 85 -10.13 0.24 -1.29
N SER A 86 -11.03 0.85 -2.05
CA SER A 86 -11.28 0.51 -3.46
C SER A 86 -10.05 0.76 -4.33
N ILE A 87 -9.37 1.89 -4.14
CA ILE A 87 -8.13 2.23 -4.86
C ILE A 87 -7.01 1.26 -4.50
N ASN A 88 -6.87 0.89 -3.22
CA ASN A 88 -5.89 -0.12 -2.81
C ASN A 88 -6.17 -1.49 -3.44
N LEU A 89 -7.43 -1.93 -3.50
CA LEU A 89 -7.78 -3.20 -4.15
C LEU A 89 -7.51 -3.16 -5.66
N ALA A 90 -7.76 -2.02 -6.31
CA ALA A 90 -7.37 -1.82 -7.71
C ALA A 90 -5.85 -1.89 -7.89
N ALA A 91 -5.07 -1.26 -7.01
CA ALA A 91 -3.60 -1.33 -7.03
C ALA A 91 -3.10 -2.77 -6.84
N VAL A 92 -3.66 -3.52 -5.87
CA VAL A 92 -3.37 -4.95 -5.68
C VAL A 92 -3.67 -5.74 -6.94
N ALA A 93 -4.82 -5.52 -7.59
CA ALA A 93 -5.16 -6.19 -8.84
C ALA A 93 -4.15 -5.88 -9.95
N VAL A 94 -3.72 -4.62 -10.10
CA VAL A 94 -2.68 -4.22 -11.06
C VAL A 94 -1.37 -4.98 -10.78
N PHE A 95 -0.89 -5.01 -9.54
CA PHE A 95 0.35 -5.72 -9.20
C PHE A 95 0.22 -7.25 -9.34
N VAL A 96 -0.96 -7.83 -9.09
CA VAL A 96 -1.21 -9.26 -9.32
C VAL A 96 -1.16 -9.59 -10.81
N VAL A 97 -1.78 -8.76 -11.67
CA VAL A 97 -1.71 -8.91 -13.13
C VAL A 97 -0.28 -8.75 -13.62
N ASP A 98 0.45 -7.77 -13.08
CA ASP A 98 1.87 -7.57 -13.38
C ASP A 98 2.71 -8.82 -13.04
N LEU A 99 2.58 -9.33 -11.81
CA LEU A 99 3.24 -10.57 -11.37
C LEU A 99 2.89 -11.77 -12.27
N TRP A 100 1.63 -11.88 -12.69
CA TRP A 100 1.18 -12.94 -13.59
C TRP A 100 1.89 -12.86 -14.95
N ILE A 101 1.98 -11.67 -15.54
CA ILE A 101 2.68 -11.43 -16.80
C ILE A 101 4.17 -11.78 -16.66
N ARG A 102 4.82 -11.29 -15.60
CA ARG A 102 6.25 -11.56 -15.33
C ARG A 102 6.53 -13.05 -15.15
N ARG A 103 5.62 -13.79 -14.53
CA ARG A 103 5.76 -15.24 -14.34
C ARG A 103 5.75 -16.01 -15.66
N GLY A 104 4.91 -15.59 -16.62
CA GLY A 104 4.77 -16.25 -17.93
C GLY A 104 5.85 -15.85 -18.95
N ALA A 105 6.42 -14.66 -18.83
CA ALA A 105 7.39 -14.12 -19.78
C ALA A 105 8.58 -13.48 -19.07
N ARG A 106 9.23 -14.23 -18.18
CA ARG A 106 10.34 -13.75 -17.33
C ARG A 106 11.49 -13.13 -18.13
N GLU A 107 11.67 -13.52 -19.38
CA GLU A 107 12.67 -12.99 -20.31
C GLU A 107 12.20 -11.77 -21.12
N ALA A 108 10.89 -11.58 -21.33
CA ALA A 108 10.36 -10.38 -21.97
C ALA A 108 10.53 -9.17 -21.05
N GLY A 109 10.61 -7.97 -21.63
CA GLY A 109 10.66 -6.72 -20.87
C GLY A 109 9.51 -6.67 -19.86
N ALA A 110 9.83 -6.50 -18.58
CA ALA A 110 8.86 -6.36 -17.51
C ALA A 110 7.80 -5.29 -17.87
N PRO A 111 6.51 -5.46 -17.50
CA PRO A 111 5.49 -4.48 -17.83
C PRO A 111 5.60 -3.27 -16.89
N VAL A 112 6.66 -2.48 -17.04
CA VAL A 112 6.98 -1.31 -16.20
C VAL A 112 5.83 -0.31 -16.13
N LEU A 113 5.00 -0.22 -17.18
CA LEU A 113 3.79 0.60 -17.17
C LEU A 113 2.78 0.18 -16.10
N LEU A 114 2.64 -1.12 -15.82
CA LEU A 114 1.79 -1.62 -14.73
C LEU A 114 2.41 -1.29 -13.37
N SER A 115 3.72 -1.46 -13.18
CA SER A 115 4.44 -0.99 -11.99
C SER A 115 4.21 0.51 -11.73
N VAL A 116 4.34 1.35 -12.76
CA VAL A 116 4.11 2.80 -12.66
C VAL A 116 2.66 3.11 -12.31
N LEU A 117 1.70 2.47 -12.99
CA LEU A 117 0.28 2.64 -12.70
C LEU A 117 -0.04 2.25 -11.25
N GLY A 118 0.45 1.10 -10.79
CA GLY A 118 0.29 0.63 -9.42
C GLY A 118 0.84 1.63 -8.42
N VAL A 119 2.05 2.15 -8.63
CA VAL A 119 2.65 3.17 -7.76
C VAL A 119 1.83 4.46 -7.74
N ILE A 120 1.33 4.94 -8.87
CA ILE A 120 0.43 6.12 -8.93
C ILE A 120 -0.82 5.90 -8.10
N LEU A 121 -1.47 4.73 -8.22
CA LEU A 121 -2.65 4.39 -7.41
C LEU A 121 -2.33 4.40 -5.91
N ILE A 122 -1.16 3.90 -5.51
CA ILE A 122 -0.71 3.92 -4.11
C ILE A 122 -0.43 5.34 -3.61
N PHE A 123 0.11 6.24 -4.43
CA PHE A 123 0.25 7.65 -4.06
C PHE A 123 -1.11 8.31 -3.81
N ILE A 124 -2.07 8.11 -4.71
CA ILE A 124 -3.44 8.62 -4.56
C ILE A 124 -4.09 8.04 -3.29
N SER A 125 -3.97 6.73 -3.09
CA SER A 125 -4.48 6.05 -1.91
C SER A 125 -3.85 6.58 -0.63
N GLY A 126 -2.54 6.77 -0.62
CA GLY A 126 -1.78 7.30 0.51
C GLY A 126 -2.21 8.72 0.89
N TRP A 127 -2.57 9.55 -0.09
CA TRP A 127 -3.15 10.87 0.16
C TRP A 127 -4.48 10.76 0.93
N LEU A 128 -5.40 9.90 0.47
CA LEU A 128 -6.69 9.68 1.16
C LEU A 128 -6.50 9.09 2.56
N GLY A 129 -5.54 8.18 2.73
CA GLY A 129 -5.17 7.62 4.04
C GLY A 129 -4.66 8.71 4.99
N GLY A 130 -3.78 9.58 4.50
CA GLY A 130 -3.29 10.73 5.23
C GLY A 130 -4.41 11.71 5.60
N GLU A 131 -5.35 11.98 4.70
CA GLU A 131 -6.51 12.82 4.99
C GLU A 131 -7.37 12.23 6.12
N MET A 132 -7.64 10.91 6.10
CA MET A 132 -8.36 10.25 7.19
C MET A 132 -7.66 10.38 8.55
N VAL A 133 -6.35 10.19 8.60
CA VAL A 133 -5.59 10.23 9.87
C VAL A 133 -5.39 11.67 10.34
N TYR A 134 -4.87 12.54 9.49
CA TYR A 134 -4.37 13.87 9.88
C TYR A 134 -5.44 14.97 9.82
N VAL A 135 -6.46 14.84 8.98
CA VAL A 135 -7.55 15.83 8.88
C VAL A 135 -8.76 15.39 9.69
N HIS A 136 -9.11 14.11 9.64
CA HIS A 136 -10.30 13.57 10.31
C HIS A 136 -10.02 12.85 11.65
N GLY A 137 -8.75 12.68 12.06
CA GLY A 137 -8.41 12.08 13.35
C GLY A 137 -8.82 10.61 13.49
N VAL A 138 -8.86 9.87 12.37
CA VAL A 138 -9.12 8.43 12.38
C VAL A 138 -7.94 7.71 13.03
N ALA A 139 -8.24 6.84 14.00
CA ALA A 139 -7.25 6.07 14.77
C ALA A 139 -6.22 6.92 15.56
N VAL A 140 -6.51 8.20 15.82
CA VAL A 140 -5.68 9.09 16.65
C VAL A 140 -6.40 9.41 17.96
N GLU A 141 -5.69 9.27 19.08
CA GLU A 141 -6.11 9.79 20.39
C GLU A 141 -5.55 11.22 20.56
N PRO A 142 -6.37 12.21 20.97
CA PRO A 142 -5.88 13.54 21.28
C PRO A 142 -4.82 13.50 22.38
N GLN A 143 -3.72 14.23 22.20
CA GLN A 143 -2.73 14.40 23.26
C GLN A 143 -3.39 15.16 24.43
N PRO A 144 -3.37 14.61 25.66
CA PRO A 144 -3.89 15.34 26.82
C PRO A 144 -3.05 16.59 27.08
N PRO A 145 -3.65 17.68 27.60
CA PRO A 145 -2.92 18.90 27.89
C PRO A 145 -1.76 18.63 28.84
N SER A 146 -0.59 19.23 28.55
CA SER A 146 0.57 19.12 29.42
C SER A 146 0.22 19.70 30.79
N ARG A 147 0.38 18.89 31.85
CA ARG A 147 0.33 19.40 33.22
C ARG A 147 1.62 20.20 33.44
N GLY A 148 1.52 21.52 33.23
CA GLY A 148 2.52 22.48 33.71
C GLY A 148 2.49 22.62 35.22
#